data_AF-A0A1Y3AHM8-F1
#
_entry.id   AF-A0A1Y3AHM8-F1
#
_cell.length_a   1.000
_cell.length_b   1.000
_cell.length_c   1.000
_cell.angle_alpha   90.00
_cell.angle_beta   90.00
_cell.angle_gamma   90.00
#
_symmetry.space_group_name_H-M   'P 1'
#
loop_
_entity.id
_entity.type
_entity.pdbx_description
1 polymer ?
#
loop_
_entity_poly.entity_id
_entity_poly.type
_entity_poly.pdbx_seq_one_letter_code
_entity_poly.pdbx_strand_id
1 'polypeptide(L)'
;TVFIFGIVVYAESVRVEIPLSHARVKGARGRFPVKLIYASVLPMILVRALQANIQFLGQILSSQWAGMPAILGTYSEQGQPIGGLFYYLNPIQSRGQWMWFLGEIPASVEPWMIAIRLAIDLAFMIVGGAIFAIFWVETTGMGPEATAKQIQNSGMQIPGFRRNPQVVEKVMERYIPQVTVIGGALVGLLAVMANLLGTIGQVSGTGLLLAVSITYKLYEEIAEEQLMEMHPMMRQMFGNE
;
A
#
# COMPACT_ATOMS: atom_id res chain seq x y z
N THR A 1 6.67 -13.11 -12.73
CA THR A 1 5.58 -12.19 -13.16
C THR A 1 4.20 -12.78 -12.96
N VAL A 2 3.80 -13.85 -13.67
CA VAL A 2 2.43 -14.43 -13.54
C VAL A 2 2.09 -14.83 -12.09
N PHE A 3 3.04 -15.45 -11.38
CA PHE A 3 2.88 -15.78 -9.96
C PHE A 3 2.66 -14.55 -9.07
N ILE A 4 3.48 -13.50 -9.26
CA ILE A 4 3.36 -12.23 -8.52
C ILE A 4 2.01 -11.58 -8.84
N PHE A 5 1.61 -11.55 -10.11
CA PHE A 5 0.33 -11.03 -10.56
C PHE A 5 -0.84 -11.74 -9.86
N GLY A 6 -0.84 -13.08 -9.84
CA GLY A 6 -1.89 -13.86 -9.18
C GLY A 6 -2.00 -13.58 -7.69
N ILE A 7 -0.87 -13.44 -6.99
CA ILE A 7 -0.85 -13.09 -5.56
C ILE A 7 -1.38 -11.68 -5.31
N VAL A 8 -0.95 -10.70 -6.12
CA VAL A 8 -1.39 -9.31 -5.97
C VAL A 8 -2.90 -9.22 -6.19
N VAL A 9 -3.42 -9.75 -7.30
CA VAL A 9 -4.86 -9.77 -7.58
C VAL A 9 -5.64 -10.47 -6.47
N TYR A 10 -5.13 -11.60 -5.97
CA TYR A 10 -5.74 -12.28 -4.83
C TYR A 10 -5.81 -11.37 -3.59
N ALA A 11 -4.71 -10.72 -3.23
CA ALA A 11 -4.66 -9.80 -2.10
C ALA A 11 -5.61 -8.59 -2.27
N GLU A 12 -5.75 -8.07 -3.49
CA GLU A 12 -6.68 -6.99 -3.81
C GLU A 12 -8.14 -7.39 -3.67
N SER A 13 -8.46 -8.64 -4.01
CA SER A 13 -9.82 -9.16 -3.93
C SER A 13 -10.33 -9.37 -2.51
N VAL A 14 -9.43 -9.38 -1.51
CA VAL A 14 -9.79 -9.58 -0.10
C VAL A 14 -10.51 -8.35 0.44
N ARG A 15 -11.71 -8.57 0.99
CA ARG A 15 -12.54 -7.54 1.61
C ARG A 15 -13.16 -8.03 2.92
N VAL A 16 -13.31 -7.12 3.87
CA VAL A 16 -14.04 -7.32 5.12
C VAL A 16 -15.44 -6.76 4.93
N GLU A 17 -16.46 -7.61 5.03
CA GLU A 17 -17.86 -7.20 4.86
C GLU A 17 -18.49 -6.87 6.21
N ILE A 18 -18.91 -5.62 6.40
CA ILE A 18 -19.62 -5.19 7.60
C ILE A 18 -21.13 -5.25 7.32
N PRO A 19 -21.93 -6.02 8.09
CA PRO A 19 -23.35 -6.15 7.84
C PRO A 19 -24.10 -4.85 8.18
N LEU A 20 -24.93 -4.39 7.25
CA LEU A 20 -25.79 -3.23 7.41
C LEU A 20 -27.27 -3.61 7.20
N SER A 21 -28.18 -2.82 7.74
CA SER A 21 -29.63 -2.93 7.51
C SER A 21 -30.20 -1.59 7.10
N HIS A 22 -31.24 -1.63 6.28
CA HIS A 22 -31.99 -0.43 5.92
C HIS A 22 -32.92 -0.04 7.07
N ALA A 23 -32.88 1.21 7.48
CA ALA A 23 -33.65 1.68 8.64
C ALA A 23 -35.16 1.80 8.38
N ARG A 24 -35.54 2.14 7.14
CA ARG A 24 -36.93 2.41 6.74
C ARG A 24 -37.63 1.20 6.12
N VAL A 25 -36.88 0.30 5.49
CA VAL A 25 -37.42 -0.88 4.78
C VAL A 25 -37.12 -2.13 5.60
N LYS A 26 -38.13 -2.67 6.28
CA LYS A 26 -38.00 -3.94 7.00
C LYS A 26 -37.60 -5.06 6.03
N GLY A 27 -36.50 -5.74 6.32
CA GLY A 27 -36.00 -6.87 5.53
C GLY A 27 -34.88 -6.54 4.54
N ALA A 28 -34.67 -5.26 4.21
CA ALA A 28 -33.54 -4.85 3.38
C ALA A 28 -32.24 -4.89 4.20
N ARG A 29 -31.35 -5.82 3.86
CA ARG A 29 -30.01 -5.98 4.44
C ARG A 29 -28.98 -5.71 3.36
N GLY A 30 -27.99 -4.90 3.68
CA GLY A 30 -26.84 -4.61 2.82
C GLY A 30 -25.56 -5.09 3.48
N ARG A 31 -24.47 -5.10 2.73
CA ARG A 31 -23.12 -5.29 3.27
C ARG A 31 -22.28 -4.13 2.80
N PHE A 32 -21.53 -3.52 3.70
CA PHE A 32 -20.54 -2.50 3.35
C PHE A 32 -19.18 -3.17 3.25
N PRO A 33 -18.64 -3.34 2.03
CA PRO A 33 -17.34 -3.95 1.84
C PRO A 33 -16.24 -2.93 2.15
N VAL A 34 -15.39 -3.22 3.13
CA VAL A 34 -14.12 -2.51 3.35
C VAL A 34 -13.01 -3.37 2.74
N LYS A 35 -12.43 -2.93 1.62
CA LYS A 35 -11.33 -3.64 0.96
C LYS A 35 -10.11 -3.68 1.87
N LEU A 36 -9.32 -4.76 1.82
CA LEU A 36 -8.08 -4.85 2.60
C LEU A 36 -7.07 -3.79 2.16
N ILE A 37 -6.96 -3.57 0.84
CA ILE A 37 -6.18 -2.46 0.25
C ILE A 37 -7.08 -1.21 0.21
N TYR A 38 -7.55 -0.82 1.38
CA TYR A 38 -8.52 0.26 1.55
C TYR A 38 -7.98 1.61 1.07
N ALA A 39 -6.73 1.91 1.42
CA ALA A 39 -6.06 3.17 1.13
C ALA A 39 -5.51 3.28 -0.30
N SER A 40 -5.81 2.34 -1.20
CA SER A 40 -5.14 2.19 -2.50
C SER A 40 -3.63 1.95 -2.33
N VAL A 41 -2.87 1.98 -3.43
CA VAL A 41 -1.41 1.78 -3.44
C VAL A 41 -0.63 3.07 -3.22
N LEU A 42 -1.31 4.20 -3.08
CA LEU A 42 -0.72 5.52 -2.91
C LEU A 42 0.23 5.61 -1.70
N PRO A 43 -0.07 5.01 -0.52
CA PRO A 43 0.87 4.97 0.59
C PRO A 43 2.23 4.36 0.23
N MET A 44 2.26 3.31 -0.60
CA MET A 44 3.52 2.67 -1.00
C MET A 44 4.36 3.56 -1.91
N ILE A 45 3.69 4.35 -2.76
CA ILE A 45 4.37 5.34 -3.61
C ILE A 45 5.08 6.37 -2.74
N LEU A 46 4.42 6.85 -1.67
CA LEU A 46 5.00 7.81 -0.72
C LEU A 46 6.21 7.22 0.02
N VAL A 47 6.13 5.96 0.47
CA VAL A 47 7.26 5.27 1.12
C VAL A 47 8.46 5.16 0.17
N ARG A 48 8.24 4.77 -1.09
CA ARG A 48 9.32 4.67 -2.08
C ARG A 48 9.89 6.04 -2.45
N ALA A 49 9.04 7.07 -2.56
CA ALA A 49 9.49 8.44 -2.79
C ALA A 49 10.35 8.94 -1.61
N LEU A 50 9.98 8.62 -0.37
CA LEU A 50 10.78 8.92 0.82
C LEU A 50 12.15 8.23 0.77
N GLN A 51 12.21 6.94 0.45
CA GLN A 51 13.48 6.23 0.28
C GLN A 51 14.34 6.85 -0.83
N ALA A 52 13.73 7.20 -1.97
CA ALA A 52 14.43 7.85 -3.08
C ALA A 52 15.02 9.21 -2.66
N ASN A 53 14.26 10.01 -1.90
CA ASN A 53 14.74 11.29 -1.36
C ASN A 53 15.91 11.11 -0.38
N ILE A 54 15.87 10.08 0.48
CA ILE A 54 16.98 9.75 1.38
C ILE A 54 18.24 9.41 0.58
N GLN A 55 18.11 8.60 -0.47
CA GLN A 55 19.24 8.23 -1.33
C GLN A 55 19.80 9.43 -2.10
N PHE A 56 18.91 10.29 -2.61
CA PHE A 56 19.28 11.52 -3.30
C PHE A 56 20.03 12.49 -2.38
N LEU A 57 19.57 12.66 -1.13
CA LEU A 57 20.28 13.44 -0.12
C LEU A 57 21.67 12.86 0.17
N GLY A 58 21.79 11.53 0.25
CA GLY A 58 23.08 10.87 0.42
C GLY A 58 24.06 11.17 -0.72
N GLN A 59 23.58 11.15 -1.96
CA GLN A 59 24.39 11.50 -3.13
C GLN A 59 24.83 12.98 -3.10
N ILE A 60 23.92 13.90 -2.77
CA ILE A 60 24.28 15.32 -2.59
C ILE A 60 25.34 15.49 -1.51
N LEU A 61 25.15 14.86 -0.35
CA LEU A 61 26.11 14.95 0.75
C LEU A 61 27.47 14.40 0.35
N SER A 62 27.52 13.27 -0.38
CA SER A 62 28.77 12.69 -0.86
C SER A 62 29.52 13.57 -1.87
N SER A 63 28.79 14.34 -2.69
CA SER A 63 29.38 15.22 -3.71
C SER A 63 29.81 16.58 -3.16
N GLN A 64 29.09 17.11 -2.16
CA GLN A 64 29.41 18.41 -1.56
C GLN A 64 30.39 18.30 -0.37
N TRP A 65 30.39 17.18 0.34
CA TRP A 65 31.23 16.98 1.53
C TRP A 65 32.46 16.13 1.19
N ALA A 66 33.55 16.81 0.81
CA ALA A 66 34.85 16.17 0.65
C ALA A 66 35.30 15.56 2.00
N GLY A 67 35.36 14.23 2.08
CA GLY A 67 35.76 13.51 3.30
C GLY A 67 34.61 13.04 4.20
N MET A 68 33.39 12.85 3.65
CA MET A 68 32.30 12.22 4.39
C MET A 68 32.78 10.94 5.12
N PRO A 69 32.48 10.79 6.43
CA PRO A 69 32.82 9.59 7.18
C PRO A 69 32.32 8.32 6.49
N ALA A 70 33.19 7.30 6.38
CA ALA A 70 32.85 6.02 5.77
C ALA A 70 31.64 5.31 6.44
N ILE A 71 31.30 5.70 7.67
CA ILE A 71 30.12 5.25 8.41
C ILE A 71 28.83 5.75 7.75
N LEU A 72 28.81 6.99 7.25
CA LEU A 72 27.62 7.59 6.62
C LEU A 72 27.41 7.00 5.22
N GLY A 73 28.45 6.93 4.40
CA GLY A 73 28.36 6.32 3.09
C GLY A 73 29.68 6.31 2.35
N THR A 74 30.00 5.18 1.71
CA THR A 74 31.02 5.11 0.67
C THR A 74 30.33 4.91 -0.67
N TYR A 75 30.66 5.75 -1.65
CA TYR A 75 30.03 5.73 -2.97
C TYR A 75 31.03 5.24 -4.02
N SER A 76 30.53 4.51 -5.02
CA SER A 76 31.30 4.13 -6.21
C SER A 76 31.48 5.32 -7.15
N GLU A 77 32.39 5.21 -8.13
CA GLU A 77 32.52 6.20 -9.21
C GLU A 77 31.24 6.36 -10.03
N GLN A 78 30.31 5.41 -9.94
CA GLN A 78 29.00 5.44 -10.61
C GLN A 78 27.89 6.01 -9.71
N GLY A 79 28.24 6.57 -8.54
CA GLY A 79 27.29 7.22 -7.62
C GLY A 79 26.38 6.25 -6.85
N GLN A 80 26.70 4.95 -6.86
CA GLN A 80 25.97 3.94 -6.08
C GLN A 80 26.63 3.76 -4.71
N PRO A 81 25.85 3.73 -3.61
CA PRO A 81 26.42 3.46 -2.30
C PRO A 81 26.93 2.01 -2.23
N ILE A 82 28.20 1.82 -1.86
CA ILE A 82 28.85 0.51 -1.68
C ILE A 82 28.88 0.14 -0.19
N GLY A 83 28.92 1.13 0.72
CA GLY A 83 28.99 0.90 2.16
C GLY A 83 28.43 2.07 2.97
N GLY A 84 28.37 1.89 4.29
CA GLY A 84 27.83 2.87 5.24
C GLY A 84 26.30 2.83 5.37
N LEU A 85 25.75 3.81 6.08
CA LEU A 85 24.31 3.94 6.34
C LEU A 85 23.47 4.00 5.05
N PHE A 86 23.93 4.75 4.04
CA PHE A 86 23.21 4.90 2.77
C PHE A 86 23.10 3.59 1.97
N TYR A 87 24.06 2.67 2.13
CA TYR A 87 23.97 1.33 1.53
C TYR A 87 22.82 0.52 2.13
N TYR A 88 22.69 0.53 3.47
CA TYR A 88 21.63 -0.22 4.16
C TYR A 88 20.23 0.37 3.93
N LEU A 89 20.14 1.68 3.72
CA LEU A 89 18.89 2.37 3.38
C LEU A 89 18.55 2.33 1.90
N ASN A 90 19.42 1.79 1.04
CA ASN A 90 19.16 1.71 -0.39
C ASN A 90 18.23 0.53 -0.67
N PRO A 91 17.02 0.75 -1.23
CA PRO A 91 16.07 -0.33 -1.47
C PRO A 91 16.62 -1.36 -2.47
N ILE A 92 16.25 -2.62 -2.29
CA ILE A 92 16.60 -3.68 -3.25
C ILE A 92 15.56 -3.64 -4.38
N GLN A 93 16.01 -3.36 -5.59
CA GLN A 93 15.13 -3.17 -6.76
C GLN A 93 15.21 -4.34 -7.75
N SER A 94 16.26 -5.16 -7.68
CA SER A 94 16.47 -6.25 -8.63
C SER A 94 17.01 -7.52 -7.97
N ARG A 95 16.80 -8.65 -8.65
CA ARG A 95 17.28 -9.97 -8.23
C ARG A 95 18.80 -10.03 -8.05
N GLY A 96 19.55 -9.34 -8.91
CA GLY A 96 21.02 -9.31 -8.89
C GLY A 96 21.59 -8.59 -7.66
N GLN A 97 20.80 -7.76 -6.98
CA GLN A 97 21.24 -7.01 -5.79
C GLN A 97 21.16 -7.80 -4.48
N TRP A 98 20.43 -8.93 -4.46
CA TRP A 98 20.32 -9.77 -3.26
C TRP A 98 20.86 -11.18 -3.45
N MET A 99 20.83 -11.72 -4.68
CA MET A 99 21.30 -13.08 -4.98
C MET A 99 22.84 -13.12 -5.00
N TRP A 100 23.46 -13.15 -3.82
CA TRP A 100 24.92 -13.20 -3.65
C TRP A 100 25.60 -14.33 -4.42
N PHE A 101 24.86 -15.40 -4.73
CA PHE A 101 25.35 -16.61 -5.38
C PHE A 101 25.38 -16.50 -6.91
N LEU A 102 24.85 -15.42 -7.49
CA LEU A 102 24.92 -15.17 -8.94
C LEU A 102 26.26 -14.58 -9.39
N GLY A 103 27.13 -14.14 -8.46
CA GLY A 103 28.43 -13.54 -8.79
C GLY A 103 28.35 -12.13 -9.40
N GLU A 104 27.16 -11.52 -9.45
CA GLU A 104 26.93 -10.16 -9.97
C GLU A 104 27.26 -9.05 -8.95
N ILE A 105 27.54 -9.41 -7.70
CA ILE A 105 27.80 -8.49 -6.59
C ILE A 105 29.31 -8.32 -6.40
N PRO A 106 29.82 -7.08 -6.20
CA PRO A 106 31.24 -6.86 -5.91
C PRO A 106 31.71 -7.71 -4.73
N ALA A 107 32.89 -8.32 -4.84
CA ALA A 107 33.48 -9.19 -3.82
C ALA A 107 33.71 -8.52 -2.45
N SER A 108 33.61 -7.20 -2.38
CA SER A 108 33.69 -6.41 -1.14
C SER A 108 32.41 -6.45 -0.29
N VAL A 109 31.30 -6.98 -0.81
CA VAL A 109 30.01 -7.03 -0.12
C VAL A 109 29.77 -8.45 0.41
N GLU A 110 29.79 -8.59 1.73
CA GLU A 110 29.58 -9.88 2.35
C GLU A 110 28.09 -10.27 2.41
N PRO A 111 27.75 -11.58 2.36
CA PRO A 111 26.37 -12.09 2.40
C PRO A 111 25.50 -11.53 3.54
N TRP A 112 26.08 -11.32 4.73
CA TRP A 112 25.35 -10.81 5.89
C TRP A 112 24.94 -9.34 5.73
N MET A 113 25.73 -8.53 5.01
CA MET A 113 25.40 -7.12 4.76
C MET A 113 24.14 -7.02 3.89
N ILE A 114 24.01 -7.92 2.91
CA ILE A 114 22.84 -8.02 2.04
C ILE A 114 21.61 -8.44 2.85
N ALA A 115 21.76 -9.41 3.77
CA ALA A 115 20.67 -9.86 4.63
C ALA A 115 20.16 -8.73 5.55
N ILE A 116 21.06 -7.93 6.13
CA ILE A 116 20.69 -6.76 6.94
C ILE A 116 20.01 -5.70 6.08
N ARG A 117 20.56 -5.39 4.90
CA ARG A 117 19.95 -4.45 3.96
C ARG A 117 18.53 -4.88 3.56
N LEU A 118 18.33 -6.18 3.30
CA LEU A 118 17.01 -6.75 3.02
C LEU A 118 16.05 -6.59 4.20
N ALA A 119 16.51 -6.91 5.42
CA ALA A 119 15.71 -6.76 6.62
C ALA A 119 15.30 -5.29 6.85
N ILE A 120 16.21 -4.35 6.58
CA ILE A 120 15.93 -2.91 6.69
C ILE A 120 14.94 -2.46 5.62
N ASP A 121 15.09 -2.84 4.36
CA ASP A 121 14.12 -2.49 3.31
C ASP A 121 12.73 -3.07 3.61
N LEU A 122 12.67 -4.32 4.09
CA LEU A 122 11.43 -4.96 4.51
C LEU A 122 10.77 -4.21 5.68
N ALA A 123 11.54 -3.91 6.73
CA ALA A 123 11.03 -3.18 7.88
C ALA A 123 10.56 -1.77 7.49
N PHE A 124 11.32 -1.06 6.64
CA PHE A 124 10.98 0.27 6.16
C PHE A 124 9.67 0.25 5.35
N MET A 125 9.50 -0.75 4.47
CA MET A 125 8.29 -0.89 3.67
C MET A 125 7.07 -1.29 4.49
N ILE A 126 7.20 -2.18 5.46
CA ILE A 126 6.10 -2.59 6.33
C ILE A 126 5.68 -1.45 7.26
N VAL A 127 6.63 -0.86 7.99
CA VAL A 127 6.37 0.19 8.99
C VAL A 127 5.96 1.48 8.30
N GLY A 128 6.74 1.92 7.29
CA GLY A 128 6.40 3.09 6.49
C GLY A 128 5.06 2.90 5.79
N GLY A 129 4.83 1.73 5.21
CA GLY A 129 3.57 1.38 4.55
C GLY A 129 2.35 1.51 5.46
N ALA A 130 2.45 0.99 6.69
CA ALA A 130 1.40 1.13 7.70
C ALA A 130 1.17 2.59 8.13
N ILE A 131 2.24 3.34 8.41
CA ILE A 131 2.15 4.75 8.84
C ILE A 131 1.50 5.61 7.74
N PHE A 132 2.00 5.51 6.52
CA PHE A 132 1.45 6.28 5.39
C PHE A 132 0.03 5.84 5.04
N ALA A 133 -0.33 4.57 5.23
CA ALA A 133 -1.70 4.12 5.01
C ALA A 133 -2.69 4.76 5.99
N ILE A 134 -2.34 4.85 7.28
CA ILE A 134 -3.15 5.56 8.28
C ILE A 134 -3.27 7.04 7.90
N PHE A 135 -2.15 7.69 7.59
CA PHE A 135 -2.13 9.10 7.23
C PHE A 135 -2.97 9.39 5.99
N TRP A 136 -2.96 8.48 5.02
CA TRP A 136 -3.77 8.59 3.81
C TRP A 136 -5.26 8.46 4.10
N VAL A 137 -5.67 7.49 4.91
CA VAL A 137 -7.07 7.27 5.28
C VAL A 137 -7.65 8.47 6.02
N GLU A 138 -6.87 9.05 6.94
CA GLU A 138 -7.29 10.21 7.71
C GLU A 138 -7.41 11.48 6.85
N THR A 139 -6.45 11.73 5.95
CA THR A 139 -6.41 12.96 5.14
C THR A 139 -7.38 12.96 3.97
N THR A 140 -7.71 11.80 3.41
CA THR A 140 -8.62 11.67 2.25
C THR A 140 -10.09 11.56 2.64
N GLY A 141 -10.43 11.65 3.93
CA GLY A 141 -11.81 11.49 4.38
C GLY A 141 -12.32 10.05 4.22
N MET A 142 -11.42 9.06 4.21
CA MET A 142 -11.78 7.64 4.28
C MET A 142 -11.82 7.14 5.74
N GLY A 143 -11.67 8.05 6.70
CA GLY A 143 -11.70 7.71 8.13
C GLY A 143 -13.06 7.17 8.62
N PRO A 144 -13.11 6.65 9.86
CA PRO A 144 -14.32 6.17 10.51
C PRO A 144 -15.48 7.16 10.54
N GLU A 145 -15.21 8.41 10.87
CA GLU A 145 -16.23 9.47 10.97
C GLU A 145 -16.88 9.74 9.60
N ALA A 146 -16.08 9.93 8.57
CA ALA A 146 -16.54 10.20 7.21
C ALA A 146 -17.32 9.02 6.62
N THR A 147 -16.83 7.79 6.83
CA THR A 147 -17.52 6.56 6.43
C THR A 147 -18.87 6.42 7.14
N ALA A 148 -18.92 6.72 8.44
CA ALA A 148 -20.17 6.68 9.21
C ALA A 148 -21.20 7.71 8.72
N LYS A 149 -20.76 8.94 8.39
CA LYS A 149 -21.62 9.97 7.78
C LYS A 149 -22.15 9.51 6.42
N GLN A 150 -21.31 8.92 5.58
CA GLN A 150 -21.72 8.38 4.27
C GLN A 150 -22.78 7.28 4.42
N ILE A 151 -22.56 6.32 5.32
CA ILE A 151 -23.52 5.24 5.61
C ILE A 151 -24.85 5.82 6.11
N GLN A 152 -24.81 6.82 7.00
CA GLN A 152 -26.02 7.46 7.50
C GLN A 152 -26.79 8.18 6.38
N ASN A 153 -26.10 8.93 5.51
CA ASN A 153 -26.70 9.66 4.39
C ASN A 153 -27.39 8.71 3.41
N SER A 154 -26.84 7.50 3.22
CA SER A 154 -27.48 6.44 2.42
C SER A 154 -28.73 5.81 3.07
N GLY A 155 -29.13 6.24 4.27
CA GLY A 155 -30.28 5.71 4.99
C GLY A 155 -30.06 4.34 5.65
N MET A 156 -28.85 3.79 5.53
CA MET A 156 -28.42 2.53 6.13
C MET A 156 -28.09 2.70 7.63
N GLN A 157 -28.28 1.65 8.42
CA GLN A 157 -27.95 1.60 9.84
C GLN A 157 -27.43 0.21 10.24
N ILE A 158 -26.65 0.14 11.31
CA ILE A 158 -26.20 -1.14 11.87
C ILE A 158 -27.41 -1.85 12.50
N PRO A 159 -27.68 -3.13 12.17
CA PRO A 159 -28.78 -3.89 12.76
C PRO A 159 -28.69 -3.92 14.29
N GLY A 160 -29.80 -3.68 14.97
CA GLY A 160 -29.89 -3.75 16.44
C GLY A 160 -29.55 -2.46 17.20
N PHE A 161 -29.04 -1.42 16.53
CA PHE A 161 -28.76 -0.12 17.15
C PHE A 161 -29.74 0.97 16.68
N ARG A 162 -30.00 1.95 17.55
CA ARG A 162 -30.76 3.17 17.18
C ARG A 162 -29.92 4.01 16.21
N ARG A 163 -30.58 4.87 15.41
CA ARG A 163 -29.94 5.83 14.49
C ARG A 163 -29.11 6.88 15.23
N ASN A 164 -27.96 6.49 15.75
CA ASN A 164 -26.97 7.42 16.29
C ASN A 164 -25.67 7.28 15.45
N PRO A 165 -25.24 8.35 14.75
CA PRO A 165 -24.00 8.36 13.97
C PRO A 165 -22.79 7.89 14.77
N GLN A 166 -22.73 8.28 16.05
CA GLN A 166 -21.64 7.94 16.96
C GLN A 166 -21.51 6.42 17.19
N VAL A 167 -22.61 5.66 17.07
CA VAL A 167 -22.58 4.20 17.23
C VAL A 167 -22.01 3.55 15.97
N VAL A 168 -22.36 4.06 14.78
CA VAL A 168 -21.81 3.56 13.51
C VAL A 168 -20.32 3.87 13.43
N GLU A 169 -19.94 5.09 13.78
CA GLU A 169 -18.56 5.55 13.87
C GLU A 169 -17.72 4.67 14.80
N LYS A 170 -18.19 4.42 16.04
CA LYS A 170 -17.47 3.57 17.00
C LYS A 170 -17.26 2.14 16.52
N VAL A 171 -18.17 1.62 15.70
CA VAL A 171 -17.96 0.32 15.04
C VAL A 171 -16.90 0.43 13.95
N MET A 172 -16.96 1.47 13.10
CA MET A 172 -15.96 1.72 12.06
C MET A 172 -14.55 1.95 12.63
N GLU A 173 -14.42 2.66 13.76
CA GLU A 173 -13.16 2.90 14.46
C GLU A 173 -12.44 1.60 14.87
N ARG A 174 -13.19 0.52 15.09
CA ARG A 174 -12.62 -0.79 15.41
C ARG A 174 -12.06 -1.50 14.18
N TYR A 175 -12.66 -1.30 13.00
CA TYR A 175 -12.32 -2.04 11.79
C TYR A 175 -11.37 -1.27 10.86
N ILE A 176 -11.65 0.00 10.55
CA ILE A 176 -10.92 0.76 9.52
C ILE A 176 -9.43 0.90 9.86
N PRO A 177 -9.01 1.34 11.07
CA PRO A 177 -7.58 1.46 11.40
C PRO A 177 -6.86 0.12 11.35
N GLN A 178 -7.50 -0.96 11.81
CA GLN A 178 -6.90 -2.30 11.80
C GLN A 178 -6.70 -2.83 10.38
N VAL A 179 -7.73 -2.71 9.54
CA VAL A 179 -7.67 -3.09 8.12
C VAL A 179 -6.62 -2.26 7.38
N THR A 180 -6.53 -0.96 7.68
CA THR A 180 -5.55 -0.05 7.06
C THR A 180 -4.12 -0.41 7.42
N VAL A 181 -3.83 -0.70 8.69
CA VAL A 181 -2.48 -1.12 9.14
C VAL A 181 -2.10 -2.45 8.53
N ILE A 182 -3.00 -3.45 8.58
CA ILE A 182 -2.74 -4.79 8.04
C ILE A 182 -2.57 -4.73 6.52
N GLY A 183 -3.44 -3.98 5.83
CA GLY A 183 -3.36 -3.75 4.40
C GLY A 183 -2.07 -3.06 3.99
N GLY A 184 -1.71 -1.94 4.64
CA GLY A 184 -0.46 -1.23 4.37
C GLY A 184 0.78 -2.10 4.59
N ALA A 185 0.81 -2.86 5.69
CA ALA A 185 1.90 -3.79 5.99
C ALA A 185 2.01 -4.92 4.96
N LEU A 186 0.88 -5.55 4.59
CA LEU A 186 0.86 -6.63 3.60
C LEU A 186 1.28 -6.15 2.21
N VAL A 187 0.79 -4.99 1.76
CA VAL A 187 1.18 -4.44 0.47
C VAL A 187 2.67 -4.07 0.47
N GLY A 188 3.20 -3.53 1.57
CA GLY A 188 4.64 -3.27 1.73
C GLY A 188 5.47 -4.55 1.61
N LEU A 189 5.04 -5.62 2.26
CA LEU A 189 5.68 -6.95 2.14
C LEU A 189 5.62 -7.47 0.70
N LEU A 190 4.47 -7.39 0.04
CA LEU A 190 4.30 -7.83 -1.34
C LEU A 190 5.18 -7.04 -2.31
N ALA A 191 5.34 -5.74 -2.10
CA ALA A 191 6.20 -4.88 -2.92
C ALA A 191 7.68 -5.29 -2.82
N VAL A 192 8.17 -5.61 -1.62
CA VAL A 192 9.54 -6.11 -1.44
C VAL A 192 9.69 -7.49 -2.08
N MET A 193 8.77 -8.42 -1.82
CA MET A 193 8.79 -9.75 -2.42
C MET A 193 8.80 -9.72 -3.95
N ALA A 194 8.03 -8.80 -4.55
CA ALA A 194 8.00 -8.61 -5.99
C ALA A 194 9.36 -8.12 -6.53
N ASN A 195 10.04 -7.22 -5.80
CA ASN A 195 11.38 -6.75 -6.17
C ASN A 195 12.43 -7.88 -6.08
N LEU A 196 12.33 -8.76 -5.06
CA LEU A 196 13.28 -9.87 -4.89
C LEU A 196 13.16 -10.91 -6.00
N LEU A 197 11.93 -11.30 -6.34
CA LEU A 197 11.68 -12.31 -7.38
C LEU A 197 12.04 -11.78 -8.78
N GLY A 198 11.96 -10.46 -8.97
CA GLY A 198 12.19 -9.81 -10.25
C GLY A 198 11.07 -10.07 -11.25
N THR A 199 10.82 -9.09 -12.11
CA THR A 199 9.76 -9.15 -13.11
C THR A 199 10.33 -9.16 -14.52
N ILE A 200 9.49 -9.56 -15.48
CA ILE A 200 9.85 -9.57 -16.90
C ILE A 200 9.90 -8.10 -17.39
N GLY A 201 10.92 -7.74 -18.17
CA GLY A 201 11.02 -6.44 -18.82
C GLY A 201 11.69 -5.32 -18.02
N GLN A 202 12.57 -5.64 -17.06
CA GLN A 202 13.28 -4.66 -16.22
C GLN A 202 12.40 -3.68 -15.42
N VAL A 203 11.08 -3.87 -15.42
CA VAL A 203 10.15 -3.15 -14.54
C VAL A 203 10.49 -3.51 -13.10
N SER A 204 10.37 -2.55 -12.17
CA SER A 204 10.52 -2.85 -10.74
C SER A 204 9.33 -3.68 -10.25
N GLY A 205 9.54 -4.59 -9.31
CA GLY A 205 8.45 -5.38 -8.72
C GLY A 205 7.38 -4.51 -8.07
N THR A 206 7.79 -3.39 -7.47
CA THR A 206 6.87 -2.37 -6.97
C THR A 206 6.05 -1.76 -8.10
N GLY A 207 6.66 -1.37 -9.23
CA GLY A 207 5.95 -0.80 -10.37
C GLY A 207 4.93 -1.77 -10.99
N LEU A 208 5.27 -3.07 -11.06
CA LEU A 208 4.29 -4.09 -11.47
C LEU A 208 3.10 -4.13 -10.51
N LEU A 209 3.34 -4.13 -9.19
CA LEU A 209 2.27 -4.13 -8.19
C LEU A 209 1.36 -2.92 -8.39
N LEU A 210 1.93 -1.71 -8.53
CA LEU A 210 1.15 -0.49 -8.80
C LEU A 210 0.27 -0.64 -10.04
N ALA A 211 0.85 -1.13 -11.15
CA ALA A 211 0.13 -1.27 -12.41
C ALA A 211 -1.06 -2.22 -12.28
N VAL A 212 -0.86 -3.40 -11.69
CA VAL A 212 -1.93 -4.39 -11.47
C VAL A 212 -3.03 -3.80 -10.61
N SER A 213 -2.65 -3.14 -9.52
CA SER A 213 -3.61 -2.55 -8.59
C SER A 213 -4.45 -1.43 -9.20
N ILE A 214 -3.81 -0.53 -9.95
CA ILE A 214 -4.50 0.56 -10.63
C ILE A 214 -5.43 -0.01 -11.70
N THR A 215 -4.96 -0.99 -12.50
CA THR A 215 -5.79 -1.63 -13.53
C THR A 215 -6.99 -2.34 -12.93
N TYR A 216 -6.82 -3.10 -11.84
CA TYR A 216 -7.92 -3.81 -11.19
C TYR A 216 -8.92 -2.83 -10.57
N LYS A 217 -8.43 -1.77 -9.92
CA LYS A 217 -9.30 -0.70 -9.38
C LYS A 217 -10.13 -0.03 -10.48
N LEU A 218 -9.51 0.35 -11.59
CA LEU A 218 -10.20 0.95 -12.74
C LEU A 218 -11.22 -0.01 -13.35
N TYR A 219 -10.88 -1.30 -13.45
CA TYR A 219 -11.81 -2.33 -13.91
C TYR A 219 -13.07 -2.39 -13.03
N GLU A 220 -12.90 -2.35 -11.71
CA GLU A 220 -14.02 -2.41 -10.77
C GLU A 220 -14.89 -1.15 -10.83
N GLU A 221 -14.28 0.03 -10.92
CA GLU A 221 -15.00 1.32 -11.08
C GLU A 221 -15.86 1.30 -12.36
N ILE A 222 -15.30 0.86 -13.49
CA ILE A 222 -16.04 0.75 -14.76
C ILE A 222 -17.18 -0.28 -14.65
N ALA A 223 -16.94 -1.41 -14.00
CA ALA A 223 -17.96 -2.45 -13.82
C ALA A 223 -19.13 -1.95 -12.95
N GLU A 224 -18.83 -1.19 -11.89
CA GLU A 224 -19.83 -0.58 -11.02
C GLU A 224 -20.65 0.48 -11.77
N GLU A 225 -20.01 1.35 -12.55
CA GLU A 225 -20.69 2.33 -13.40
C GLU A 225 -21.65 1.68 -14.40
N GLN A 226 -21.21 0.63 -15.11
CA GLN A 226 -22.06 -0.10 -16.05
C GLN A 226 -23.29 -0.72 -15.37
N LEU A 227 -23.12 -1.27 -14.17
CA LEU A 227 -24.25 -1.81 -13.39
C LEU A 227 -25.25 -0.71 -13.01
N MET A 228 -24.77 0.49 -12.68
CA MET A 228 -25.61 1.64 -12.36
C MET A 228 -26.36 2.17 -13.60
N GLU A 229 -25.75 2.13 -14.78
CA GLU A 229 -26.41 2.54 -16.04
C GLU A 229 -27.48 1.55 -16.51
N MET A 230 -27.25 0.24 -16.35
CA MET A 230 -28.21 -0.79 -16.77
C MET A 230 -29.46 -0.87 -15.88
N HIS A 231 -29.38 -0.40 -14.63
CA HIS A 231 -30.49 -0.43 -13.68
C HIS A 231 -30.85 1.00 -13.19
N PRO A 232 -31.64 1.78 -13.95
CA PRO A 232 -31.96 3.18 -13.62
C PRO A 232 -32.67 3.35 -12.26
N MET A 233 -33.32 2.30 -11.74
CA MET A 233 -33.94 2.29 -10.41
C MET A 233 -32.90 2.35 -9.26
N MET A 234 -31.67 1.87 -9.48
CA MET A 234 -30.56 1.95 -8.51
C MET A 234 -30.00 3.37 -8.40
N ARG A 235 -30.07 4.14 -9.49
CA ARG A 235 -29.60 5.54 -9.56
C ARG A 235 -30.39 6.46 -8.61
N GLN A 236 -31.68 6.18 -8.38
CA GLN A 236 -32.53 6.94 -7.44
C GLN A 236 -32.33 6.56 -5.95
N MET A 237 -31.76 5.38 -5.65
CA MET A 237 -31.45 5.00 -4.26
C MET A 237 -30.07 5.47 -3.79
N PHE A 238 -29.10 5.60 -4.70
CA PHE A 238 -27.71 5.95 -4.38
C PHE A 238 -27.26 7.32 -4.91
N GLY A 239 -28.00 7.93 -5.84
CA GLY A 239 -27.62 9.16 -6.54
C GLY A 239 -28.36 10.42 -6.12
N ASN A 240 -28.96 10.46 -4.93
CA ASN A 240 -29.40 11.74 -4.38
C ASN A 240 -28.20 12.41 -3.70
N GLU A 241 -27.52 13.23 -4.49
CA GLU A 241 -26.83 14.44 -4.02
C GLU A 241 -27.71 15.26 -3.06
#